data_AF-A0A661F810-F1
#
_entry.id   AF-A0A661F810-F1
#
_cell.length_a   1.000
_cell.length_b   1.000
_cell.length_c   1.000
_cell.angle_alpha   90.00
_cell.angle_beta   90.00
_cell.angle_gamma   90.00
#
_symmetry.space_group_name_H-M   'P 1'
#
loop_
_entity.id
_entity.type
_entity.pdbx_description
1 polymer ?
#
loop_
_entity_poly.entity_id
_entity_poly.type
_entity_poly.pdbx_seq_one_letter_code
_entity_poly.pdbx_strand_id
1 'polypeptide(L)' 'MVMEILNLVESIREKAKAYGNYQLVADNSGVGYQWLSKFATGAIQNPTINNVAKLEVFFQENNCAN' A
#
# COMPACT_ATOMS: atom_id res chain seq x y z
N MET A 1 -2.12 19.95 -1.87
CA MET A 1 -1.20 19.37 -0.88
C MET A 1 -1.84 18.33 0.05
N VAL A 2 -2.69 18.67 1.03
CA VAL A 2 -3.27 17.62 1.93
C VAL A 2 -4.21 16.66 1.19
N MET A 3 -5.00 17.17 0.23
CA MET A 3 -5.92 16.36 -0.57
C MET A 3 -5.19 15.31 -1.43
N GLU A 4 -3.97 15.60 -1.89
CA GLU A 4 -3.18 14.71 -2.76
C GLU A 4 -2.64 13.51 -1.98
N ILE A 5 -2.24 13.71 -0.71
CA ILE A 5 -1.73 12.64 0.15
C ILE A 5 -2.84 11.66 0.52
N LEU A 6 -4.03 12.15 0.87
CA LEU A 6 -5.18 11.29 1.17
C LEU A 6 -5.60 10.46 -0.05
N ASN A 7 -5.60 11.08 -1.24
CA ASN A 7 -5.89 10.37 -2.49
C ASN A 7 -4.83 9.29 -2.80
N LEU A 8 -3.55 9.57 -2.55
CA LEU A 8 -2.48 8.58 -2.71
C LEU A 8 -2.67 7.39 -1.76
N VAL A 9 -2.95 7.64 -0.48
CA VAL A 9 -3.15 6.58 0.51
C VAL A 9 -4.29 5.65 0.10
N GLU A 10 -5.43 6.20 -0.30
CA GLU A 10 -6.57 5.38 -0.77
C GLU A 10 -6.23 4.63 -2.06
N SER A 11 -5.53 5.25 -3.01
CA SER A 11 -5.08 4.57 -4.23
C SER A 11 -4.17 3.37 -3.94
N ILE A 12 -3.19 3.55 -3.04
CA ILE A 12 -2.28 2.47 -2.64
C ILE A 12 -3.02 1.39 -1.85
N ARG A 13 -4.02 1.75 -1.04
CA ARG A 13 -4.88 0.79 -0.33
C ARG A 13 -5.64 -0.10 -1.32
N GLU A 14 -6.28 0.51 -2.32
CA GLU A 14 -7.02 -0.25 -3.34
C GLU A 14 -6.08 -1.14 -4.17
N LYS A 15 -4.89 -0.67 -4.55
CA LYS A 15 -3.88 -1.51 -5.21
C LYS A 15 -3.45 -2.70 -4.36
N ALA A 16 -3.19 -2.48 -3.07
CA ALA A 16 -2.83 -3.55 -2.14
C ALA A 16 -3.95 -4.59 -2.03
N LYS A 17 -5.19 -4.14 -1.89
CA LYS A 17 -6.38 -4.99 -1.83
C LYS A 17 -6.59 -5.77 -3.13
N ALA A 18 -6.42 -5.13 -4.29
CA ALA A 18 -6.57 -5.75 -5.60
C ALA A 18 -5.48 -6.79 -5.89
N TYR A 19 -4.25 -6.55 -5.43
CA TYR A 19 -3.14 -7.49 -5.60
C TYR A 19 -3.38 -8.83 -4.86
N GLY A 20 -4.02 -8.78 -3.68
CA GLY A 20 -4.47 -9.94 -2.91
C GLY A 20 -3.37 -10.78 -2.26
N ASN A 21 -2.17 -10.85 -2.84
CA ASN A 21 -1.02 -11.56 -2.27
C ASN A 21 -0.22 -10.66 -1.33
N TYR A 22 -0.73 -10.45 -0.13
CA TYR A 22 -0.10 -9.58 0.86
C TYR A 22 1.28 -10.08 1.32
N GLN A 23 1.53 -11.39 1.31
CA GLN A 23 2.83 -11.93 1.70
C GLN A 23 3.91 -11.46 0.72
N LEU A 24 3.68 -11.63 -0.58
CA LEU A 24 4.62 -11.21 -1.59
C LEU A 24 4.84 -9.69 -1.60
N VAL A 25 3.77 -8.90 -1.48
CA VAL A 25 3.88 -7.44 -1.38
C VAL A 25 4.70 -7.06 -0.15
N ALA A 26 4.41 -7.63 1.01
CA ALA A 26 5.13 -7.36 2.25
C ALA A 26 6.63 -7.67 2.14
N ASP A 27 6.97 -8.83 1.58
CA ASP A 27 8.36 -9.28 1.43
C ASP A 27 9.15 -8.39 0.46
N ASN A 28 8.53 -7.93 -0.63
CA ASN A 28 9.20 -7.11 -1.65
C ASN A 28 9.24 -5.61 -1.30
N SER A 29 8.20 -5.08 -0.67
CA SER A 29 8.15 -3.66 -0.26
C SER A 29 8.79 -3.40 1.10
N GLY A 30 9.08 -4.44 1.89
CA GLY A 30 9.66 -4.30 3.22
C GLY A 30 8.71 -3.66 4.23
N VAL A 31 7.39 -3.77 4.00
CA VAL A 31 6.36 -3.54 5.04
C VAL A 31 5.94 -4.86 5.67
N GLY A 32 5.61 -4.85 6.96
CA GLY A 32 5.18 -6.06 7.65
C GLY A 32 3.84 -6.58 7.11
N TYR A 33 3.74 -7.90 6.91
CA TYR A 33 2.51 -8.57 6.45
C TYR A 33 1.27 -8.18 7.26
N GLN A 34 1.37 -8.24 8.60
CA GLN A 34 0.24 -7.92 9.48
C GLN A 34 -0.20 -6.45 9.33
N TRP A 35 0.75 -5.55 9.09
CA TRP A 35 0.46 -4.14 8.82
C TRP A 35 -0.26 -3.98 7.47
N LEU A 36 0.27 -4.62 6.41
CA LEU A 36 -0.31 -4.56 5.07
C LEU A 36 -1.73 -5.13 5.02
N SER A 37 -1.97 -6.27 5.65
CA SER A 37 -3.30 -6.89 5.72
C SER A 37 -4.32 -5.97 6.40
N LYS A 38 -3.95 -5.30 7.49
CA LYS A 38 -4.80 -4.32 8.17
C LYS A 38 -4.98 -3.03 7.36
N PHE A 39 -3.93 -2.60 6.65
CA PHE A 39 -3.99 -1.44 5.77
C PHE A 39 -4.97 -1.66 4.61
N ALA A 40 -4.85 -2.78 3.90
CA ALA A 40 -5.69 -3.15 2.75
C ALA A 40 -7.16 -3.37 3.12
N THR A 41 -7.43 -3.86 4.35
CA THR A 41 -8.80 -4.04 4.88
C THR A 41 -9.39 -2.76 5.49
N GLY A 42 -8.66 -1.65 5.50
CA GLY A 42 -9.12 -0.38 6.07
C GLY A 42 -9.10 -0.31 7.60
N ALA A 43 -8.55 -1.33 8.28
CA ALA A 43 -8.42 -1.33 9.73
C ALA A 43 -7.39 -0.31 10.26
N ILE A 44 -6.52 0.22 9.40
CA ILE A 44 -5.59 1.31 9.71
C ILE A 44 -6.14 2.62 9.15
N GLN A 45 -6.68 3.46 10.03
CA GLN A 45 -7.19 4.79 9.68
C GLN A 45 -6.08 5.81 9.41
N ASN A 46 -4.96 5.71 10.13
CA ASN A 46 -3.82 6.62 9.97
C ASN A 46 -2.53 5.82 9.67
N PRO A 47 -2.32 5.44 8.40
CA PRO A 47 -1.12 4.70 8.01
C PRO A 47 0.12 5.58 8.09
N THR A 48 1.25 4.98 8.46
CA THR A 48 2.52 5.69 8.48
C THR A 48 2.97 6.00 7.05
N ILE A 49 3.30 7.27 6.78
CA ILE A 49 3.74 7.75 5.45
C ILE A 49 4.90 6.89 4.91
N ASN A 50 5.85 6.50 5.76
CA ASN A 50 6.98 5.64 5.34
C ASN A 50 6.53 4.31 4.74
N ASN A 51 5.52 3.67 5.32
CA ASN A 51 5.00 2.40 4.82
C ASN A 51 4.19 2.58 3.52
N VAL A 52 3.47 3.70 3.41
CA VAL A 52 2.77 4.07 2.18
C VAL A 52 3.75 4.34 1.05
N ALA A 53 4.85 5.07 1.32
CA ALA A 53 5.90 5.36 0.35
C ALA A 53 6.60 4.07 -0.15
N LYS A 54 6.89 3.12 0.74
CA LYS A 54 7.43 1.80 0.35
C LYS A 54 6.49 1.03 -0.57
N LEU A 55 5.19 1.03 -0.25
CA LEU A 55 4.19 0.42 -1.10
C LEU A 55 4.04 1.15 -2.43
N GLU A 56 4.09 2.47 -2.43
CA GLU A 56 4.07 3.28 -3.66
C GLU A 56 5.21 2.91 -4.59
N VAL A 57 6.45 2.85 -4.08
CA VAL A 57 7.62 2.40 -4.87
C VAL A 57 7.40 1.00 -5.40
N PHE A 58 7.00 0.05 -4.55
CA PHE A 58 6.69 -1.31 -4.99
C PHE A 58 5.65 -1.33 -6.10
N PHE A 59 4.53 -0.62 -5.96
CA PHE A 59 3.47 -0.58 -6.97
C PHE A 59 3.80 0.28 -8.19
N GLN A 60 4.83 1.13 -8.15
CA GLN A 60 5.37 1.83 -9.32
C GLN A 60 6.33 0.92 -10.10
N GLU A 61 7.17 0.16 -9.41
CA GLU A 61 8.13 -0.77 -10.01
C GLU A 61 7.47 -2.06 -10.52
N ASN A 62 6.44 -2.52 -9.81
CA ASN A 62 5.64 -3.71 -10.15
C ASN A 62 4.34 -3.33 -10.86
N ASN A 63 4.22 -2.07 -11.32
CA ASN A 63 3.13 -1.60 -12.15
C ASN A 63 3.26 -2.24 -13.55
N CYS A 64 2.86 -3.51 -13.65
CA CYS A 64 2.22 -4.00 -14.85
C CYS A 64 1.09 -3.02 -15.17
N ALA A 65 1.32 -2.27 -16.25
CA ALA A 65 0.31 -1.54 -16.98
C ALA A 65 -0.99 -2.34 -17.01
N ASN A 66 -2.05 -1.76 -16.46
CA ASN A 66 -3.39 -1.99 -16.96
C ASN A 66 -4.08 -0.63 -17.03
#